data_AF-A0A2N1RZQ0-F1
#
_entry.id   AF-A0A2N1RZQ0-F1
#
_cell.length_a   1.000
_cell.length_b   1.000
_cell.length_c   1.000
_cell.angle_alpha   90.00
_cell.angle_beta   90.00
_cell.angle_gamma   90.00
#
_symmetry.space_group_name_H-M   'P 1'
#
loop_
_entity.id
_entity.type
_entity.pdbx_description
1 polymer ?
#
loop_
_entity_poly.entity_id
_entity_poly.type
_entity_poly.pdbx_seq_one_letter_code
_entity_poly.pdbx_strand_id
1 'polypeptide(L)' 'MVVVIANDLPPAVRGRMKLWFVEARANVFVSGIKD' A
#
# COMPACT_ATOMS: atom_id res chain seq x y z
N MET A 1 5.51 12.08 -0.57
CA MET A 1 4.34 11.20 -0.46
C MET A 1 4.56 10.02 -1.39
N VAL A 2 4.26 8.77 -1.00
CA VAL A 2 4.47 7.59 -1.87
C VAL A 2 3.15 6.88 -2.13
N VAL A 3 2.88 6.57 -3.40
CA VAL A 3 1.71 5.80 -3.83
C VAL A 3 2.20 4.55 -4.55
N VAL A 4 1.75 3.38 -4.10
CA VAL A 4 2.05 2.08 -4.70
C VAL A 4 0.76 1.51 -5.26
N ILE A 5 0.79 1.19 -6.56
CA ILE A 5 -0.31 0.54 -7.26
C ILE A 5 0.18 -0.84 -7.67
N ALA A 6 -0.54 -1.88 -7.27
CA ALA A 6 -0.23 -3.25 -7.63
C ALA A 6 -1.36 -3.86 -8.46
N ASN A 7 -1.02 -4.62 -9.49
CA ASN A 7 -2.01 -5.33 -10.32
C ASN A 7 -2.24 -6.75 -9.81
N ASP A 8 -1.19 -7.42 -9.31
CA ASP A 8 -1.27 -8.75 -8.75
C ASP A 8 -0.36 -8.81 -7.53
N LEU A 9 -0.98 -8.92 -6.34
CA LEU A 9 -0.25 -8.91 -5.08
C LEU A 9 -0.67 -10.12 -4.24
N PRO A 10 0.27 -11.05 -3.96
CA PRO A 10 -0.01 -12.18 -3.10
C PRO A 10 -0.54 -11.72 -1.73
N PRO A 11 -1.50 -12.42 -1.12
CA PRO A 11 -2.14 -11.99 0.13
C PRO A 11 -1.14 -11.79 1.28
N ALA A 12 -0.02 -12.53 1.29
CA ALA A 12 1.05 -12.36 2.26
C ALA A 12 1.76 -11.00 2.17
N VAL A 13 1.98 -10.48 0.95
CA VAL A 13 2.62 -9.18 0.71
C VAL A 13 1.63 -8.05 1.02
N ARG A 14 0.34 -8.25 0.73
CA ARG A 14 -0.73 -7.29 1.05
C ARG A 14 -0.80 -6.98 2.54
N GLY A 15 -0.73 -8.03 3.38
CA GLY A 15 -0.70 -7.87 4.84
C GLY A 15 0.53 -7.09 5.31
N ARG A 16 1.69 -7.32 4.69
CA ARG A 16 2.93 -6.57 5.00
C ARG A 16 2.86 -5.11 4.58
N MET A 17 2.22 -4.80 3.44
CA MET A 17 2.04 -3.42 2.99
C MET A 17 1.13 -2.62 3.92
N LYS A 18 0.10 -3.24 4.51
CA LYS A 18 -0.78 -2.59 5.51
C LYS A 18 -0.08 -2.14 6.80
N LEU A 19 1.11 -2.66 7.10
CA LEU A 19 1.90 -2.21 8.26
C LEU A 19 2.48 -0.80 8.05
N TRP A 20 2.85 -0.48 6.81
CA TRP A 20 3.59 0.75 6.47
C TRP A 20 2.80 1.71 5.57
N PHE A 21 1.77 1.21 4.90
CA PHE A 21 0.94 1.96 3.95
C PHE A 21 -0.53 1.75 4.27
N VAL A 22 -1.34 2.79 4.01
CA VAL A 22 -2.79 2.71 4.10
C VAL A 22 -3.35 2.27 2.75
N GLU A 23 -4.21 1.24 2.74
CA GLU A 23 -4.91 0.81 1.53
C GLU A 23 -6.09 1.78 1.26
N ALA A 24 -5.85 2.79 0.41
CA ALA A 24 -6.85 3.81 0.08
C ALA A 24 -7.95 3.26 -0.85
N ARG A 25 -7.59 2.28 -1.68
CA ARG A 25 -8.49 1.51 -2.56
C ARG A 25 -7.87 0.12 -2.71
N ALA A 26 -8.67 -0.88 -3.10
CA ALA A 26 -8.15 -2.22 -3.43
C ALA A 26 -6.91 -2.12 -4.34
N ASN A 27 -5.80 -2.67 -3.85
CA ASN A 27 -4.47 -2.66 -4.49
C ASN A 27 -3.78 -1.29 -4.65
N VAL A 28 -4.29 -0.24 -4.00
CA VAL A 28 -3.68 1.10 -3.96
C VAL A 28 -3.27 1.40 -2.53
N PHE A 29 -1.97 1.55 -2.32
CA PHE A 29 -1.36 1.78 -1.02
C PHE A 29 -0.72 3.16 -1.00
N VAL A 30 -1.00 3.96 0.02
CA VAL A 30 -0.50 5.32 0.16
C VAL A 30 0.28 5.44 1.47
N SER A 31 1.47 6.03 1.42
CA SER A 31 2.19 6.50 2.60
C SER A 31 2.20 8.02 2.67
N GLY A 32 1.93 8.53 3.87
CA GLY A 32 2.12 9.93 4.18
C GLY A 32 3.61 10.20 4.42
N ILE A 33 4.31 10.72 3.42
CA ILE A 33 5.51 11.50 3.72
C ILE A 33 4.97 12.89 4.03
N LYS A 34 4.90 13.21 5.32
CA LYS A 34 4.90 14.59 5.79
C LYS A 34 6.31 15.13 5.55
N ASP A 35 6.41 16.18 4.75
CA ASP A 35 7.25 17.31 5.12
C ASP A 35 6.35 18.28 5.90
#